data_AF-A0A6B3HC85-F1
#
_entry.id   AF-A0A6B3HC85-F1
#
_cell.length_a   1.000
_cell.length_b   1.000
_cell.length_c   1.000
_cell.angle_alpha   90.00
_cell.angle_beta   90.00
_cell.angle_gamma   90.00
#
_symmetry.space_group_name_H-M   'P 1'
#
loop_
_entity.id
_entity.type
_entity.pdbx_description
1 polymer ?
#
loop_
_entity_poly.entity_id
_entity_poly.type
_entity_poly.pdbx_seq_one_letter_code
_entity_poly.pdbx_strand_id
1 'polypeptide(L)'
;MEKKAWGTHTVLELKNVRGPQKCTLVAVSKTGEEEVVTSWSVPQWGYGIEDSPHPSAKSPLYVHGGAAMAREDIDRFEVRTF
;
A
#
# COMPACT_ATOMS: atom_id res chain seq x y z
N MET A 1 3.01 -14.69 13.85
CA MET A 1 3.43 -14.48 12.45
C MET A 1 4.90 -14.84 12.39
N GLU A 2 5.29 -15.86 11.61
CA GLU A 2 6.70 -16.27 11.53
C GLU A 2 7.55 -15.18 10.86
N LYS A 3 8.79 -15.02 11.34
CA LYS A 3 9.77 -14.15 10.68
C LYS A 3 10.12 -14.77 9.34
N LYS A 4 9.94 -14.02 8.26
CA LYS A 4 10.37 -14.47 6.93
C LYS A 4 11.85 -14.17 6.79
N ALA A 5 12.63 -15.14 6.31
CA ALA A 5 14.07 -14.98 6.12
C ALA A 5 14.43 -13.87 5.11
N TRP A 6 13.49 -13.46 4.27
CA TRP A 6 13.69 -12.46 3.22
C TRP A 6 13.22 -11.05 3.59
N GLY A 7 12.58 -10.84 4.75
CA GLY A 7 12.11 -9.52 5.18
C GLY A 7 10.64 -9.46 5.59
N THR A 8 9.94 -8.40 5.19
CA THR A 8 8.58 -8.08 5.63
C THR A 8 7.58 -8.24 4.50
N HIS A 9 6.52 -9.02 4.76
CA HIS A 9 5.34 -9.05 3.90
C HIS A 9 4.26 -8.13 4.44
N THR A 10 3.71 -7.29 3.57
CA THR A 10 2.68 -6.32 3.94
C THR A 10 1.39 -6.58 3.18
N VAL A 11 0.27 -6.24 3.81
CA VAL A 11 -1.02 -6.07 3.15
C VAL A 11 -1.53 -4.69 3.52
N LEU A 12 -1.79 -3.85 2.51
CA LEU A 12 -2.38 -2.53 2.66
C LEU A 12 -3.85 -2.59 2.22
N GLU A 13 -4.75 -2.18 3.09
CA GLU A 13 -6.17 -1.95 2.77
C GLU A 13 -6.41 -0.46 2.52
N LEU A 14 -7.02 -0.13 1.39
CA LEU A 14 -7.35 1.24 0.98
C LEU A 14 -8.85 1.39 0.78
N LYS A 15 -9.42 2.41 1.44
CA LYS A 15 -10.82 2.82 1.34
C LYS A 15 -10.91 4.32 1.04
N ASN A 16 -12.02 4.73 0.46
CA ASN A 16 -12.32 6.12 0.09
C ASN A 16 -11.21 6.78 -0.75
N VAL A 17 -10.59 6.02 -1.66
CA VAL A 17 -9.53 6.52 -2.54
C VAL A 17 -10.11 6.86 -3.92
N ARG A 18 -9.81 8.06 -4.42
CA ARG A 18 -10.29 8.56 -5.72
C ARG A 18 -9.15 8.63 -6.72
N GLY A 19 -9.41 8.22 -7.96
CA GLY A 19 -8.46 8.30 -9.07
C GLY A 19 -8.85 9.35 -10.11
N PRO A 20 -8.11 9.41 -11.24
CA PRO A 20 -6.96 8.56 -11.57
C PRO A 20 -5.69 8.97 -10.82
N GLN A 21 -4.97 8.00 -10.23
CA GLN A 21 -3.67 8.24 -9.58
C GLN A 21 -2.76 7.01 -9.73
N LYS A 22 -1.45 7.19 -9.62
CA LYS A 22 -0.49 6.11 -9.40
C LYS A 22 0.12 6.30 -8.02
N CYS A 23 0.22 5.22 -7.27
CA CYS A 23 0.68 5.26 -5.89
C CYS A 23 1.74 4.19 -5.63
N THR A 24 2.60 4.46 -4.65
CA THR A 24 3.55 3.52 -4.06
C THR A 24 3.30 3.39 -2.57
N LEU A 25 3.62 2.22 -2.02
CA LEU A 25 3.79 2.00 -0.60
C LEU A 25 5.29 1.95 -0.34
N VAL A 26 5.78 2.81 0.55
CA VAL A 26 7.19 2.91 0.93
C VAL A 26 7.33 2.51 2.39
N ALA A 27 8.24 1.59 2.68
CA ALA A 27 8.69 1.31 4.03
C ALA A 27 9.86 2.25 4.35
N VAL A 28 9.78 2.97 5.47
CA VAL A 28 10.85 3.86 5.93
C VAL A 28 11.46 3.27 7.21
N SER A 29 12.77 3.07 7.22
CA SER A 29 13.49 2.55 8.38
C SER A 29 13.61 3.59 9.49
N LYS A 30 13.96 3.14 10.69
CA LYS A 30 14.34 3.99 11.82
C LYS A 30 15.56 4.89 11.55
N THR A 31 16.35 4.58 10.53
CA THR A 31 17.51 5.37 10.10
C THR A 31 17.23 6.25 8.86
N GLY A 32 16.02 6.18 8.30
CA GLY A 32 15.61 6.97 7.14
C GLY A 32 15.88 6.32 5.77
N GLU A 33 16.33 5.06 5.74
CA GLU A 33 16.40 4.28 4.49
C GLU A 33 14.98 3.96 4.01
N GLU A 34 14.78 3.96 2.70
CA GLU A 34 13.47 3.75 2.08
C GLU A 34 13.47 2.58 1.12
N GLU A 35 12.47 1.71 1.23
CA GLU A 35 12.22 0.62 0.28
C GLU A 35 10.81 0.74 -0.31
N VAL A 36 10.70 0.68 -1.64
CA VAL A 36 9.40 0.58 -2.31
C VAL A 36 8.88 -0.84 -2.15
N VAL A 37 7.76 -0.98 -1.44
CA VAL A 37 7.12 -2.26 -1.13
C VAL A 37 6.32 -2.78 -2.31
N THR A 38 5.58 -1.88 -2.97
CA THR A 38 4.72 -2.18 -4.12
C THR A 38 4.21 -0.86 -4.74
N SER A 39 3.69 -0.93 -5.96
CA SER A 39 3.01 0.17 -6.64
C SER A 39 1.69 -0.29 -7.25
N TRP A 40 0.73 0.63 -7.39
CA TRP A 40 -0.58 0.34 -7.97
C TRP A 40 -1.15 1.56 -8.69
N SER A 41 -2.19 1.32 -9.48
CA SER A 41 -2.98 2.37 -10.12
C SER A 41 -4.34 2.46 -9.43
N VAL A 42 -4.79 3.69 -9.20
CA VAL A 42 -6.18 4.00 -8.82
C VAL A 42 -6.91 4.42 -10.09
N PRO A 43 -7.90 3.65 -10.57
CA PRO A 43 -8.68 4.00 -11.75
C PRO A 43 -9.63 5.18 -11.45
N GLN A 44 -10.22 5.76 -12.48
CA GLN A 44 -11.11 6.92 -12.36
C GLN A 44 -12.26 6.72 -11.34
N TRP A 45 -12.80 5.50 -11.25
CA TRP A 45 -13.88 5.19 -10.31
C TRP A 45 -13.43 4.97 -8.86
N GLY A 46 -12.13 4.83 -8.58
CA GLY A 46 -11.60 4.71 -7.21
C GLY A 46 -11.82 3.35 -6.53
N TYR A 47 -11.62 3.32 -5.20
CA TYR A 47 -11.77 2.15 -4.33
C TYR A 47 -12.37 2.49 -2.96
N GLY A 48 -13.18 1.59 -2.41
CA GLY A 48 -13.85 1.73 -1.10
C GLY A 48 -14.75 2.95 -0.96
N ILE A 49 -15.49 3.33 -2.00
CA ILE A 49 -16.46 4.44 -2.03
C ILE A 49 -17.86 3.86 -1.90
N GLU A 50 -18.48 4.00 -0.72
CA GLU A 50 -19.76 3.38 -0.34
C GLU A 50 -20.89 3.68 -1.35
N ASP A 51 -21.10 4.94 -1.67
CA ASP A 51 -22.14 5.41 -2.58
C ASP A 51 -21.71 5.48 -4.05
N SER A 52 -20.64 4.76 -4.43
CA SER A 52 -20.17 4.83 -5.82
C SER A 52 -21.21 4.27 -6.79
N PRO A 53 -21.47 4.95 -7.92
CA PRO A 53 -22.27 4.39 -9.00
C PRO A 53 -21.56 3.22 -9.69
N HIS A 54 -20.24 3.06 -9.49
CA HIS A 54 -19.46 1.98 -10.08
C HIS A 54 -19.32 0.81 -9.09
N PRO A 55 -19.83 -0.41 -9.40
CA PRO A 55 -19.85 -1.52 -8.44
C PRO A 55 -18.48 -1.90 -7.86
N SER A 56 -17.43 -1.92 -8.70
CA SER A 56 -16.08 -2.29 -8.23
C SER A 56 -15.43 -1.24 -7.34
N ALA A 57 -15.89 0.01 -7.37
CA ALA A 57 -15.37 1.07 -6.52
C ALA A 57 -15.89 0.99 -5.09
N LYS A 58 -16.95 0.20 -4.82
CA LYS A 58 -17.50 0.03 -3.46
C LYS A 58 -16.58 -0.81 -2.58
N SER A 59 -15.86 -1.76 -3.18
CA SER A 59 -14.93 -2.62 -2.46
C SER A 59 -13.62 -1.90 -2.17
N PRO A 60 -13.00 -2.12 -0.99
CA PRO A 60 -11.63 -1.67 -0.74
C PRO A 60 -10.65 -2.32 -1.71
N LEU A 61 -9.52 -1.65 -1.92
CA LEU A 61 -8.36 -2.27 -2.55
C LEU A 61 -7.47 -2.91 -1.48
N TYR A 62 -7.06 -4.15 -1.70
CA TYR A 62 -5.99 -4.79 -0.95
C TYR A 62 -4.76 -4.93 -1.83
N VAL A 63 -3.63 -4.38 -1.38
CA VAL A 63 -2.36 -4.47 -2.10
C VAL A 63 -1.37 -5.26 -1.25
N HIS A 64 -0.77 -6.27 -1.86
CA HIS A 64 0.27 -7.08 -1.26
C HIS A 64 1.64 -6.61 -1.78
N GLY A 65 2.64 -6.65 -0.91
CA GLY A 65 4.00 -6.30 -1.28
C GLY A 65 5.02 -6.79 -0.25
N GLY A 66 6.29 -6.68 -0.62
CA GLY A 66 7.40 -7.11 0.21
C GLY A 66 8.45 -6.01 0.35
N ALA A 67 8.98 -5.86 1.55
CA ALA A 67 10.20 -5.10 1.83
C ALA A 67 11.29 -6.10 2.21
N ALA A 68 12.52 -5.92 1.75
CA ALA A 68 13.66 -6.69 2.22
C ALA A 68 13.97 -6.35 3.69
N MET A 69 13.63 -5.13 4.11
CA MET A 69 13.74 -4.67 5.48
C MET A 69 13.01 -5.58 6.48
N ALA A 70 13.68 -5.89 7.58
CA ALA A 70 13.07 -6.61 8.68
C ALA A 70 12.01 -5.74 9.38
N ARG A 71 10.95 -6.38 9.87
CA ARG A 71 9.79 -5.67 10.44
C ARG A 71 10.19 -4.78 11.61
N GLU A 72 11.13 -5.25 12.43
CA GLU A 72 11.67 -4.52 13.58
C GLU A 72 12.45 -3.25 13.22
N ASP A 73 12.89 -3.09 11.98
CA ASP A 73 13.67 -1.94 11.53
C ASP A 73 12.81 -0.85 10.87
N ILE A 74 11.57 -1.19 10.48
CA ILE A 74 10.59 -0.26 9.89
C ILE A 74 10.05 0.67 10.99
N ASP A 75 10.16 1.98 10.75
CA ASP A 75 9.58 3.04 11.58
C ASP A 75 8.13 3.33 11.17
N ARG A 76 7.91 3.50 9.86
CA ARG A 76 6.59 3.80 9.30
C ARG A 76 6.45 3.35 7.86
N PHE A 77 5.21 3.34 7.40
CA PHE A 77 4.87 3.18 5.99
C PHE A 77 4.27 4.47 5.46
N GLU A 78 4.60 4.81 4.22
CA GLU A 78 4.07 5.98 3.54
C GLU A 78 3.41 5.57 2.22
N VAL A 79 2.22 6.13 1.97
CA VAL A 79 1.60 6.06 0.64
C VAL A 79 1.95 7.35 -0.09
N ARG A 80 2.61 7.23 -1.24
CA ARG A 80 3.05 8.38 -2.06
C ARG A 80 2.48 8.29 -3.46
N THR A 81 2.24 9.43 -4.10
CA THR A 81 1.81 9.54 -5.50
C THR A 81 2.99 9.89 -6.40
N PHE A 82 2.95 9.50 -7.68
CA PHE A 82 3.99 9.82 -8.67
C PHE A 82 3.43 9.94 -10.10
#